data_AF-A0A6P4ZTA7-F1
#
_entry.id   AF-A0A6P4ZTA7-F1
#
_cell.length_a   1.000
_cell.length_b   1.000
_cell.length_c   1.000
_cell.angle_alpha   90.00
_cell.angle_beta   90.00
_cell.angle_gamma   90.00
#
_symmetry.space_group_name_H-M   'P 1'
#
loop_
_entity.id
_entity.type
_entity.pdbx_description
1 polymer ?
#
loop_
_entity_poly.entity_id
_entity_poly.type
_entity_poly.pdbx_seq_one_letter_code
_entity_poly.pdbx_strand_id
1 'polypeptide(L)'
;MRDWRDRNSHQSKQGAMQQAQSDLQAAAQSLETAAVVSDSIAGINARVTANTQGCSALSSSVQQVDSQAIETQQAALLQQLTAIPEEEVQQGLTAAQGQGLQQMTLKLNNMRSSVESLRAAAMAIASSSNSTVESLQDDFDTLSTDLSDHQNAIAALQSDENDGLADTVRALQQTVSGLTGSLNSHTSSLSSIERIIQQSTSAFDYSEKGSYVLPLRRNFWGTTQPYGSPQTRNVNFNRRFRTNPVVFAGITKIDLGSNRNNRLKLIVDRITPTGFRLTFGSWGDTINYQCTAHWIALGKKN
;
A
#
# COMPACT_ATOMS: atom_id res chain seq x y z
N MET A 1 85.38 -171.79 -65.67
CA MET A 1 84.95 -170.37 -65.65
C MET A 1 84.34 -169.93 -64.30
N ARG A 2 84.99 -170.22 -63.15
CA ARG A 2 84.59 -169.68 -61.81
C ARG A 2 85.11 -168.24 -61.57
N ASP A 3 86.17 -167.87 -62.28
CA ASP A 3 87.04 -166.74 -61.93
C ASP A 3 86.49 -165.34 -62.25
N TRP A 4 85.42 -165.23 -63.05
CA TRP A 4 84.82 -163.92 -63.36
C TRP A 4 83.87 -163.41 -62.25
N ARG A 5 83.35 -164.30 -61.39
CA ARG A 5 82.40 -163.89 -60.33
C ARG A 5 83.07 -163.19 -59.16
N ASP A 6 84.27 -163.59 -58.78
CA ASP A 6 84.88 -163.10 -57.54
C ASP A 6 85.38 -161.65 -57.66
N ARG A 7 85.89 -161.23 -58.83
CA ARG A 7 86.33 -159.84 -59.05
C ARG A 7 85.16 -158.84 -59.08
N ASN A 8 84.03 -159.22 -59.68
CA ASN A 8 82.84 -158.38 -59.67
C ASN A 8 82.24 -158.22 -58.26
N SER A 9 82.41 -159.21 -57.39
CA SER A 9 81.96 -159.15 -55.98
C SER A 9 82.70 -158.08 -55.17
N HIS A 10 84.00 -157.91 -55.41
CA HIS A 10 84.81 -156.94 -54.66
C HIS A 10 84.53 -155.48 -55.02
N GLN A 11 84.43 -155.14 -56.31
CA GLN A 11 84.06 -153.77 -56.75
C GLN A 11 82.66 -153.37 -56.24
N SER A 12 81.72 -154.33 -56.22
CA SER A 12 80.38 -154.13 -55.67
C SER A 12 80.40 -153.83 -54.17
N LYS A 13 81.21 -154.57 -53.40
CA LYS A 13 81.37 -154.33 -51.95
C LYS A 13 81.99 -152.96 -51.65
N GLN A 14 82.99 -152.53 -52.42
CA GLN A 14 83.61 -151.20 -52.24
C GLN A 14 82.61 -150.07 -52.55
N GLY A 15 81.85 -150.19 -53.65
CA GLY A 15 80.79 -149.23 -53.97
C GLY A 15 79.71 -149.17 -52.89
N ALA A 16 79.27 -150.32 -52.37
CA ALA A 16 78.29 -150.38 -51.29
C ALA A 16 78.80 -149.75 -49.98
N MET A 17 80.08 -149.89 -49.68
CA MET A 17 80.68 -149.30 -48.47
C MET A 17 80.78 -147.78 -48.57
N GLN A 18 81.21 -147.24 -49.73
CA GLN A 18 81.20 -145.79 -49.97
C GLN A 18 79.78 -145.21 -49.95
N GLN A 19 78.80 -145.92 -50.51
CA GLN A 19 77.39 -145.50 -50.47
C GLN A 19 76.87 -145.48 -49.03
N ALA A 20 77.12 -146.54 -48.24
CA ALA A 20 76.70 -146.58 -46.84
C ALA A 20 77.33 -145.44 -46.01
N GLN A 21 78.56 -145.05 -46.30
CA GLN A 21 79.21 -143.92 -45.64
C GLN A 21 78.58 -142.57 -46.02
N SER A 22 78.23 -142.38 -47.30
CA SER A 22 77.45 -141.21 -47.77
C SER A 22 76.07 -141.16 -47.09
N ASP A 23 75.38 -142.29 -47.00
CA ASP A 23 74.06 -142.40 -46.39
C ASP A 23 74.11 -142.12 -44.89
N LEU A 24 75.19 -142.55 -44.21
CA LEU A 24 75.41 -142.25 -42.79
C LEU A 24 75.64 -140.75 -42.55
N GLN A 25 76.39 -140.07 -43.44
CA GLN A 25 76.58 -138.62 -43.38
C GLN A 25 75.27 -137.85 -43.63
N ALA A 26 74.48 -138.30 -44.61
CA ALA A 26 73.14 -137.75 -44.86
C ALA A 26 72.19 -137.97 -43.67
N ALA A 27 72.29 -139.12 -42.99
CA ALA A 27 71.54 -139.42 -41.78
C ALA A 27 71.96 -138.54 -40.59
N ALA A 28 73.25 -138.20 -40.45
CA ALA A 28 73.71 -137.29 -39.42
C ALA A 28 73.21 -135.84 -39.65
N GLN A 29 73.28 -135.34 -40.88
CA GLN A 29 72.72 -134.03 -41.25
C GLN A 29 71.20 -133.95 -41.07
N SER A 30 70.48 -135.04 -41.38
CA SER A 30 69.03 -135.10 -41.16
C SER A 30 68.68 -135.12 -39.66
N LEU A 31 69.53 -135.74 -38.82
CA LEU A 31 69.38 -135.72 -37.36
C LEU A 31 69.63 -134.32 -36.77
N GLU A 32 70.64 -133.60 -37.26
CA GLU A 32 70.91 -132.21 -36.83
C GLU A 32 69.80 -131.25 -37.27
N THR A 33 69.27 -131.43 -38.49
CA THR A 33 68.09 -130.70 -38.97
C THR A 33 66.86 -131.01 -38.11
N ALA A 34 66.67 -132.27 -37.70
CA ALA A 34 65.58 -132.67 -36.81
C ALA A 34 65.70 -132.04 -35.41
N ALA A 35 66.92 -131.83 -34.89
CA ALA A 35 67.14 -131.14 -33.63
C ALA A 35 66.74 -129.65 -33.71
N VAL A 36 67.12 -128.95 -34.78
CA VAL A 36 66.71 -127.54 -35.01
C VAL A 36 65.19 -127.40 -35.14
N VAL A 37 64.54 -128.36 -35.81
CA VAL A 37 63.07 -128.41 -35.91
C VAL A 37 62.44 -128.66 -34.54
N SER A 38 63.01 -129.54 -33.72
CA SER A 38 62.53 -129.82 -32.36
C SER A 38 62.62 -128.57 -31.46
N ASP A 39 63.72 -127.84 -31.50
CA ASP A 39 63.88 -126.59 -30.73
C ASP A 39 62.91 -125.51 -31.21
N SER A 40 62.68 -125.42 -32.52
CA SER A 40 61.67 -124.51 -33.09
C SER A 40 60.25 -124.87 -32.63
N ILE A 41 59.91 -126.17 -32.57
CA ILE A 41 58.63 -126.65 -32.03
C ILE A 41 58.50 -126.31 -30.54
N ALA A 42 59.56 -126.49 -29.75
CA ALA A 42 59.56 -126.12 -28.33
C ALA A 42 59.36 -124.60 -28.14
N GLY A 43 60.03 -123.78 -28.95
CA GLY A 43 59.85 -122.32 -28.95
C GLY A 43 58.44 -121.87 -29.35
N ILE A 44 57.84 -122.53 -30.35
CA ILE A 44 56.44 -122.27 -30.75
C ILE A 44 55.48 -122.66 -29.62
N ASN A 45 55.66 -123.82 -29.00
CA ASN A 45 54.82 -124.26 -27.89
C ASN A 45 54.88 -123.29 -26.70
N ALA A 46 56.07 -122.81 -26.33
CA ALA A 46 56.22 -121.82 -25.27
C ALA A 46 55.45 -120.52 -25.57
N ARG A 47 55.50 -120.03 -26.82
CA ARG A 47 54.74 -118.84 -27.26
C ARG A 47 53.23 -119.09 -27.26
N VAL A 48 52.79 -120.28 -27.68
CA VAL A 48 51.38 -120.67 -27.66
C VAL A 48 50.87 -120.69 -26.22
N THR A 49 51.59 -121.29 -25.29
CA THR A 49 51.22 -121.31 -23.87
C THR A 49 51.14 -119.89 -23.27
N ALA A 50 52.11 -119.03 -23.57
CA ALA A 50 52.10 -117.64 -23.12
C ALA A 50 50.89 -116.87 -23.67
N ASN A 51 50.56 -117.04 -24.94
CA ASN A 51 49.38 -116.42 -25.55
C ASN A 51 48.08 -116.97 -24.96
N THR A 52 48.00 -118.27 -24.67
CA THR A 52 46.83 -118.86 -24.01
C THR A 52 46.60 -118.24 -22.63
N GLN A 53 47.67 -118.10 -21.82
CA GLN A 53 47.59 -117.44 -20.53
C GLN A 53 47.20 -115.96 -20.65
N GLY A 54 47.75 -115.25 -21.64
CA GLY A 54 47.38 -113.86 -21.94
C GLY A 54 45.90 -113.69 -22.30
N CYS A 55 45.35 -114.59 -23.14
CA CYS A 55 43.93 -114.61 -23.48
C CYS A 55 43.05 -114.91 -22.25
N SER A 56 43.45 -115.82 -21.36
CA SER A 56 42.73 -116.08 -20.12
C SER A 56 42.69 -114.86 -19.19
N ALA A 57 43.81 -114.15 -19.05
CA ALA A 57 43.86 -112.93 -18.24
C ALA A 57 42.98 -111.81 -18.81
N LEU A 58 43.02 -111.59 -20.13
CA LEU A 58 42.13 -110.65 -20.81
C LEU A 58 40.65 -111.02 -20.62
N SER A 59 40.30 -112.31 -20.70
CA SER A 59 38.94 -112.78 -20.46
C SER A 59 38.47 -112.50 -19.03
N SER A 60 39.35 -112.65 -18.02
CA SER A 60 39.02 -112.32 -16.63
C SER A 60 38.84 -110.82 -16.40
N SER A 61 39.66 -109.96 -17.03
CA SER A 61 39.50 -108.51 -16.95
C SER A 61 38.21 -108.01 -17.63
N VAL A 62 37.80 -108.61 -18.75
CA VAL A 62 36.53 -108.29 -19.42
C VAL A 62 35.32 -108.71 -18.57
N GLN A 63 35.41 -109.81 -17.81
CA GLN A 63 34.36 -110.23 -16.88
C GLN A 63 34.21 -109.32 -15.64
N GLN A 64 35.23 -108.52 -15.28
CA GLN A 64 35.17 -107.57 -14.16
C GLN A 64 34.56 -106.21 -14.51
N VAL A 65 34.33 -105.92 -15.81
CA VAL A 65 33.50 -104.78 -16.23
C VAL A 65 32.04 -105.19 -16.00
N ASP A 66 31.57 -104.96 -14.78
CA ASP A 66 30.20 -105.28 -14.38
C ASP A 66 29.23 -104.28 -15.00
N SER A 67 28.74 -104.60 -16.20
CA SER A 67 27.70 -103.85 -16.89
C SER A 67 26.45 -103.65 -16.02
N GLN A 68 26.19 -104.58 -15.10
CA GLN A 68 25.06 -104.52 -14.18
C GLN A 68 25.19 -103.35 -13.20
N ALA A 69 26.38 -103.06 -12.68
CA ALA A 69 26.60 -101.98 -11.71
C ALA A 69 26.41 -100.59 -12.34
N ILE A 70 26.90 -100.40 -13.57
CA ILE A 70 26.72 -99.15 -14.33
C ILE A 70 25.25 -98.96 -14.69
N GLU A 71 24.58 -100.00 -15.16
CA GLU A 71 23.14 -99.96 -15.46
C GLU A 71 22.31 -99.69 -14.19
N THR A 72 22.69 -100.25 -13.04
CA THR A 72 22.01 -100.01 -11.76
C THR A 72 22.18 -98.57 -11.29
N GLN A 73 23.37 -97.98 -11.44
CA GLN A 73 23.62 -96.59 -11.06
C GLN A 73 22.93 -95.60 -12.00
N GLN A 74 22.91 -95.90 -13.30
CA GLN A 74 22.20 -95.10 -14.30
C GLN A 74 20.68 -95.20 -14.11
N ALA A 75 20.17 -96.39 -13.78
CA ALA A 75 18.77 -96.60 -13.42
C ALA A 75 18.40 -95.87 -12.12
N ALA A 76 19.26 -95.86 -11.10
CA ALA A 76 19.03 -95.12 -9.85
C ALA A 76 18.98 -93.60 -10.06
N LEU A 77 19.88 -93.05 -10.89
CA LEU A 77 19.86 -91.63 -11.25
C LEU A 77 18.64 -91.26 -12.08
N LEU A 78 18.27 -92.09 -13.07
CA LEU A 78 17.03 -91.92 -13.82
C LEU A 78 15.82 -92.00 -12.90
N GLN A 79 15.79 -92.93 -11.95
CA GLN A 79 14.72 -93.08 -10.99
C GLN A 79 14.61 -91.85 -10.07
N GLN A 80 15.72 -91.27 -9.63
CA GLN A 80 15.74 -90.02 -8.88
C GLN A 80 15.24 -88.82 -9.71
N LEU A 81 15.65 -88.72 -10.97
CA LEU A 81 15.17 -87.67 -11.89
C LEU A 81 13.68 -87.80 -12.20
N THR A 82 13.17 -89.02 -12.38
CA THR A 82 11.72 -89.27 -12.57
C THR A 82 10.92 -89.16 -11.29
N ALA A 83 11.55 -89.32 -10.13
CA ALA A 83 10.91 -89.19 -8.82
C ALA A 83 10.75 -87.73 -8.37
N ILE A 84 11.41 -86.77 -9.04
CA ILE A 84 11.08 -85.35 -8.90
C ILE A 84 9.72 -85.16 -9.56
N PRO A 85 8.63 -84.92 -8.80
CA PRO A 85 7.31 -84.80 -9.38
C PRO A 85 7.30 -83.57 -10.29
N GLU A 86 6.89 -83.74 -11.55
CA GLU A 86 6.72 -82.64 -12.50
C GLU A 86 5.78 -81.56 -11.91
N GLU A 87 4.82 -81.99 -11.07
CA GLU A 87 3.97 -81.12 -10.25
C GLU A 87 4.74 -80.24 -9.26
N GLU A 88 5.79 -80.71 -8.58
CA GLU A 88 6.54 -79.89 -7.62
C GLU A 88 7.39 -78.83 -8.31
N VAL A 89 8.03 -79.17 -9.43
CA VAL A 89 8.78 -78.21 -10.25
C VAL A 89 7.83 -77.15 -10.83
N GLN A 90 6.67 -77.59 -11.32
CA GLN A 90 5.67 -76.68 -11.88
C GLN A 90 4.99 -75.84 -10.80
N GLN A 91 4.72 -76.39 -9.62
CA GLN A 91 4.24 -75.64 -8.46
C GLN A 91 5.27 -74.62 -7.98
N GLY A 92 6.55 -74.99 -7.91
CA GLY A 92 7.64 -74.08 -7.54
C GLY A 92 7.78 -72.91 -8.51
N LEU A 93 7.77 -73.19 -9.82
CA LEU A 93 7.82 -72.16 -10.86
C LEU A 93 6.57 -71.26 -10.86
N THR A 94 5.38 -71.86 -10.73
CA THR A 94 4.10 -71.13 -10.68
C THR A 94 4.00 -70.28 -9.40
N ALA A 95 4.48 -70.78 -8.26
CA ALA A 95 4.52 -70.04 -7.00
C ALA A 95 5.49 -68.86 -7.06
N ALA A 96 6.69 -69.05 -7.60
CA ALA A 96 7.67 -67.97 -7.78
C ALA A 96 7.15 -66.87 -8.73
N GLN A 97 6.55 -67.25 -9.86
CA GLN A 97 5.92 -66.32 -10.80
C GLN A 97 4.70 -65.61 -10.18
N GLY A 98 3.86 -66.35 -9.44
CA GLY A 98 2.68 -65.83 -8.77
C GLY A 98 3.02 -64.80 -7.68
N GLN A 99 4.05 -65.07 -6.87
CA GLN A 99 4.51 -64.11 -5.85
C GLN A 99 5.04 -62.82 -6.48
N GLY A 100 5.83 -62.91 -7.55
CA GLY A 100 6.32 -61.73 -8.27
C GLY A 100 5.19 -60.86 -8.84
N LEU A 101 4.19 -61.50 -9.46
CA LEU A 101 3.00 -60.81 -10.00
C LEU A 101 2.13 -60.18 -8.90
N GLN A 102 1.98 -60.85 -7.75
CA GLN A 102 1.26 -60.29 -6.59
C GLN A 102 1.97 -59.06 -6.01
N GLN A 103 3.30 -59.11 -5.85
CA GLN A 103 4.09 -57.96 -5.39
C GLN A 103 4.00 -56.77 -6.36
N MET A 104 4.07 -57.04 -7.68
CA MET A 104 3.88 -56.01 -8.69
C MET A 104 2.46 -55.41 -8.61
N THR A 105 1.44 -56.24 -8.41
CA THR A 105 0.04 -55.80 -8.27
C THR A 105 -0.14 -54.90 -7.05
N LEU A 106 0.42 -55.28 -5.89
CA LEU A 106 0.40 -54.45 -4.68
C LEU A 106 1.10 -53.11 -4.90
N LYS A 107 2.27 -53.11 -5.54
CA LYS A 107 3.00 -51.87 -5.85
C LYS A 107 2.21 -50.96 -6.80
N LEU A 108 1.58 -51.53 -7.83
CA LEU A 108 0.73 -50.79 -8.76
C LEU A 108 -0.51 -50.21 -8.08
N ASN A 109 -1.14 -50.97 -7.17
CA ASN A 109 -2.28 -50.48 -6.38
C ASN A 109 -1.86 -49.34 -5.43
N ASN A 110 -0.72 -49.47 -4.75
CA ASN A 110 -0.18 -48.41 -3.90
C ASN A 110 0.15 -47.16 -4.73
N MET A 111 0.79 -47.33 -5.89
CA MET A 111 1.05 -46.24 -6.82
C MET A 111 -0.24 -45.54 -7.28
N ARG A 112 -1.28 -46.32 -7.62
CA ARG A 112 -2.58 -45.78 -7.99
C ARG A 112 -3.18 -44.94 -6.86
N SER A 113 -3.14 -45.42 -5.63
CA SER A 113 -3.60 -44.68 -4.45
C SER A 113 -2.79 -43.41 -4.19
N SER A 114 -1.47 -43.45 -4.39
CA SER A 114 -0.63 -42.25 -4.31
C SER A 114 -0.95 -41.22 -5.39
N VAL A 115 -1.20 -41.66 -6.63
CA VAL A 115 -1.60 -40.78 -7.73
C VAL A 115 -2.96 -40.13 -7.46
N GLU A 116 -3.93 -40.88 -6.93
CA GLU A 116 -5.23 -40.31 -6.56
C GLU A 116 -5.10 -39.28 -5.44
N SER A 117 -4.25 -39.56 -4.44
CA SER A 117 -3.96 -38.62 -3.35
C SER A 117 -3.31 -37.33 -3.87
N LEU A 118 -2.36 -37.45 -4.82
CA LEU A 118 -1.75 -36.30 -5.49
C LEU A 118 -2.76 -35.50 -6.31
N ARG A 119 -3.68 -36.16 -7.01
CA ARG A 119 -4.76 -35.52 -7.76
C ARG A 119 -5.69 -34.73 -6.84
N ALA A 120 -6.08 -35.32 -5.71
CA ALA A 120 -6.90 -34.65 -4.70
C ALA A 120 -6.19 -33.41 -4.12
N ALA A 121 -4.90 -33.53 -3.79
CA ALA A 121 -4.10 -32.40 -3.33
C ALA A 121 -4.01 -31.29 -4.39
N ALA A 122 -3.78 -31.64 -5.66
CA ALA A 122 -3.75 -30.69 -6.77
C ALA A 122 -5.11 -29.96 -6.94
N MET A 123 -6.23 -30.67 -6.81
CA MET A 123 -7.56 -30.06 -6.87
C MET A 123 -7.82 -29.12 -5.68
N ALA A 124 -7.39 -29.49 -4.48
CA ALA A 124 -7.51 -28.63 -3.30
C ALA A 124 -6.69 -27.35 -3.45
N ILE A 125 -5.46 -27.47 -3.96
CA ILE A 125 -4.60 -26.30 -4.26
C ILE A 125 -5.27 -25.42 -5.31
N ALA A 126 -5.79 -25.99 -6.40
CA ALA A 126 -6.48 -25.23 -7.44
C ALA A 126 -7.71 -24.48 -6.89
N SER A 127 -8.54 -25.14 -6.08
CA SER A 127 -9.70 -24.51 -5.45
C SER A 127 -9.30 -23.37 -4.51
N SER A 128 -8.28 -23.58 -3.67
CA SER A 128 -7.79 -22.53 -2.76
C SER A 128 -7.15 -21.34 -3.51
N SER A 129 -6.51 -21.62 -4.64
CA SER A 129 -5.94 -20.59 -5.51
C SER A 129 -7.05 -19.78 -6.18
N ASN A 130 -8.14 -20.42 -6.60
CA ASN A 130 -9.28 -19.70 -7.17
C ASN A 130 -9.96 -18.81 -6.15
N SER A 131 -10.22 -19.30 -4.93
CA SER A 131 -10.83 -18.49 -3.87
C SER A 131 -9.96 -17.31 -3.44
N THR A 132 -8.62 -17.48 -3.44
CA THR A 132 -7.71 -16.37 -3.13
C THR A 132 -7.69 -15.33 -4.25
N VAL A 133 -7.77 -15.74 -5.52
CA VAL A 133 -7.90 -14.81 -6.65
C VAL A 133 -9.23 -14.05 -6.59
N GLU A 134 -10.34 -14.73 -6.30
CA GLU A 134 -11.65 -14.09 -6.13
C GLU A 134 -11.62 -13.05 -5.00
N SER A 135 -11.06 -13.40 -3.84
CA SER A 135 -10.90 -12.45 -2.73
C SER A 135 -10.03 -11.24 -3.12
N LEU A 136 -8.95 -11.45 -3.87
CA LEU A 136 -8.08 -10.36 -4.32
C LEU A 136 -8.77 -9.47 -5.36
N GLN A 137 -9.67 -10.02 -6.18
CA GLN A 137 -10.50 -9.25 -7.11
C GLN A 137 -11.51 -8.38 -6.36
N ASP A 138 -12.20 -8.93 -5.36
CA ASP A 138 -13.13 -8.17 -4.51
C ASP A 138 -12.42 -7.03 -3.76
N ASP A 139 -11.23 -7.31 -3.20
CA ASP A 139 -10.41 -6.30 -2.54
C ASP A 139 -9.98 -5.18 -3.51
N PHE A 140 -9.62 -5.54 -4.75
CA PHE A 140 -9.23 -4.59 -5.79
C PHE A 140 -10.40 -3.70 -6.23
N ASP A 141 -11.60 -4.28 -6.41
CA ASP A 141 -12.80 -3.52 -6.79
C ASP A 141 -13.22 -2.55 -5.67
N THR A 142 -13.08 -2.97 -4.41
CA THR A 142 -13.29 -2.11 -3.24
C THR A 142 -12.30 -0.94 -3.23
N LEU A 143 -11.00 -1.23 -3.39
CA LEU A 143 -9.97 -0.19 -3.45
C LEU A 143 -10.16 0.78 -4.61
N SER A 144 -10.61 0.29 -5.77
CA SER A 144 -10.90 1.15 -6.93
C SER A 144 -12.06 2.09 -6.65
N THR A 145 -13.09 1.62 -5.94
CA THR A 145 -14.25 2.41 -5.52
C THR A 145 -13.82 3.49 -4.52
N ASP A 146 -13.11 3.10 -3.46
CA ASP A 146 -12.58 4.01 -2.44
C ASP A 146 -11.68 5.08 -3.07
N LEU A 147 -10.84 4.72 -4.05
CA LEU A 147 -9.98 5.68 -4.74
C LEU A 147 -10.80 6.71 -5.53
N SER A 148 -11.85 6.28 -6.22
CA SER A 148 -12.77 7.18 -6.93
C SER A 148 -13.50 8.11 -5.95
N ASP A 149 -13.98 7.58 -4.83
CA ASP A 149 -14.67 8.38 -3.81
C ASP A 149 -13.74 9.39 -3.16
N HIS A 150 -12.50 9.01 -2.84
CA HIS A 150 -11.47 9.93 -2.36
C HIS A 150 -11.13 11.01 -3.40
N GLN A 151 -11.02 10.67 -4.69
CA GLN A 151 -10.80 11.65 -5.75
C GLN A 151 -11.94 12.68 -5.82
N ASN A 152 -13.19 12.22 -5.71
CA ASN A 152 -14.37 13.08 -5.67
C ASN A 152 -14.38 13.98 -4.42
N ALA A 153 -14.04 13.44 -3.25
CA ALA A 153 -13.96 14.20 -2.01
C ALA A 153 -12.86 15.27 -2.07
N ILE A 154 -11.69 14.95 -2.64
CA ILE A 154 -10.61 15.91 -2.86
C ILE A 154 -11.07 17.03 -3.81
N ALA A 155 -11.74 16.70 -4.91
CA ALA A 155 -12.28 17.69 -5.84
C ALA A 155 -13.30 18.62 -5.16
N ALA A 156 -14.18 18.08 -4.32
CA ALA A 156 -15.15 18.85 -3.54
C ALA A 156 -14.47 19.79 -2.54
N LEU A 157 -13.45 19.32 -1.81
CA LEU A 157 -12.67 20.16 -0.90
C LEU A 157 -11.93 21.28 -1.66
N GLN A 158 -11.37 20.98 -2.83
CA GLN A 158 -10.72 21.98 -3.68
C GLN A 158 -11.69 23.04 -4.21
N SER A 159 -12.97 22.69 -4.44
CA SER A 159 -13.99 23.67 -4.83
C SER A 159 -14.54 24.47 -3.65
N ASP A 160 -14.82 23.84 -2.50
CA ASP A 160 -15.46 24.50 -1.35
C ASP A 160 -14.53 25.48 -0.60
N GLU A 161 -13.21 25.22 -0.57
CA GLU A 161 -12.26 26.07 0.14
C GLU A 161 -12.01 27.42 -0.58
N ASN A 162 -12.29 27.50 -1.88
CA ASN A 162 -11.99 28.68 -2.71
C ASN A 162 -13.18 29.65 -2.83
N ASP A 163 -14.42 29.15 -2.83
CA ASP A 163 -15.61 29.99 -3.03
C ASP A 163 -16.13 30.60 -1.72
N GLY A 164 -16.21 29.83 -0.63
CA GLY A 164 -16.76 30.32 0.65
C GLY A 164 -15.89 31.39 1.32
N LEU A 165 -14.57 31.20 1.30
CA LEU A 165 -13.63 32.18 1.84
C LEU A 165 -13.55 33.43 0.95
N ALA A 166 -13.55 33.27 -0.39
CA ALA A 166 -13.55 34.40 -1.31
C ALA A 166 -14.83 35.24 -1.18
N ASP A 167 -15.99 34.62 -1.02
CA ASP A 167 -17.26 35.33 -0.81
C ASP A 167 -17.30 36.05 0.53
N THR A 168 -16.77 35.43 1.58
CA THR A 168 -16.63 36.08 2.89
C THR A 168 -15.70 37.30 2.80
N VAL A 169 -14.56 37.18 2.10
CA VAL A 169 -13.63 38.30 1.88
C VAL A 169 -14.29 39.41 1.05
N ARG A 170 -15.04 39.07 -0.01
CA ARG A 170 -15.79 40.07 -0.81
C ARG A 170 -16.85 40.78 0.04
N ALA A 171 -17.61 40.06 0.86
CA ALA A 171 -18.61 40.63 1.74
C ALA A 171 -17.99 41.56 2.80
N LEU A 172 -16.85 41.17 3.38
CA LEU A 172 -16.08 42.01 4.30
C LEU A 172 -15.55 43.27 3.59
N GLN A 173 -15.02 43.16 2.38
CA GLN A 173 -14.56 44.31 1.59
C GLN A 173 -15.69 45.29 1.25
N GLN A 174 -16.88 44.78 0.91
CA GLN A 174 -18.08 45.62 0.68
C GLN A 174 -18.49 46.33 1.97
N THR A 175 -18.48 45.63 3.11
CA THR A 175 -18.80 46.20 4.41
C THR A 175 -17.82 47.31 4.78
N VAL A 176 -16.51 47.07 4.63
CA VAL A 176 -15.46 48.08 4.89
C VAL A 176 -15.62 49.29 3.97
N SER A 177 -15.94 49.07 2.69
CA SER A 177 -16.21 50.17 1.75
C SER A 177 -17.43 51.01 2.16
N GLY A 178 -18.51 50.35 2.60
CA GLY A 178 -19.70 51.00 3.14
C GLY A 178 -19.43 51.80 4.42
N LEU A 179 -18.67 51.23 5.36
CA LEU A 179 -18.25 51.92 6.59
C LEU A 179 -17.38 53.14 6.29
N THR A 180 -16.46 53.02 5.32
CA THR A 180 -15.62 54.12 4.86
C THR A 180 -16.46 55.25 4.27
N GLY A 181 -17.47 54.93 3.45
CA GLY A 181 -18.43 55.91 2.92
C GLY A 181 -19.19 56.64 4.02
N SER A 182 -19.72 55.91 5.00
CA SER A 182 -20.42 56.47 6.16
C SER A 182 -19.51 57.38 7.00
N LEU A 183 -18.26 56.97 7.24
CA LEU A 183 -17.28 57.77 7.99
C LEU A 183 -16.98 59.11 7.28
N ASN A 184 -16.83 59.10 5.96
CA ASN A 184 -16.61 60.31 5.17
C ASN A 184 -17.84 61.25 5.21
N SER A 185 -19.04 60.69 5.18
CA SER A 185 -20.29 61.44 5.33
C SER A 185 -20.41 62.08 6.71
N HIS A 186 -20.11 61.33 7.78
CA HIS A 186 -20.08 61.85 9.15
C HIS A 186 -19.04 62.95 9.32
N THR A 187 -17.85 62.79 8.76
CA THR A 187 -16.78 63.81 8.79
C THR A 187 -17.23 65.12 8.13
N SER A 188 -17.93 65.02 7.00
CA SER A 188 -18.50 66.17 6.29
C SER A 188 -19.61 66.85 7.11
N SER A 189 -20.41 66.06 7.81
CA SER A 189 -21.47 66.55 8.68
C SER A 189 -20.91 67.27 9.91
N LEU A 190 -19.89 66.70 10.56
CA LEU A 190 -19.17 67.34 11.67
C LEU A 190 -18.55 68.67 11.24
N SER A 191 -17.92 68.72 10.07
CA SER A 191 -17.35 69.95 9.52
C SER A 191 -18.42 71.03 9.26
N SER A 192 -19.66 70.63 8.96
CA SER A 192 -20.77 71.55 8.77
C SER A 192 -21.31 72.06 10.10
N ILE A 193 -21.47 71.17 11.08
CA ILE A 193 -21.87 71.51 12.45
C ILE A 193 -20.86 72.48 13.08
N GLU A 194 -19.56 72.21 12.92
CA GLU A 194 -18.50 73.07 13.44
C GLU A 194 -18.62 74.49 12.89
N ARG A 195 -18.86 74.65 11.59
CA ARG A 195 -19.09 75.97 10.97
C ARG A 195 -20.33 76.67 11.55
N ILE A 196 -21.43 75.95 11.76
CA ILE A 196 -22.67 76.51 12.32
C ILE A 196 -22.44 76.99 13.76
N ILE A 197 -21.75 76.20 14.57
CA ILE A 197 -21.40 76.57 15.95
C ILE A 197 -20.50 77.81 15.94
N GLN A 198 -19.42 77.82 15.15
CA GLN A 198 -18.52 78.96 15.02
C GLN A 198 -19.25 80.24 14.60
N GLN A 199 -20.16 80.14 13.63
CA GLN A 199 -20.98 81.27 13.18
C GLN A 199 -21.88 81.79 14.30
N SER A 200 -22.56 80.91 15.02
CA SER A 200 -23.49 81.27 16.10
C SER A 200 -22.76 81.90 17.28
N THR A 201 -21.61 81.36 17.70
CA THR A 201 -20.78 81.92 18.77
C THR A 201 -20.20 83.28 18.37
N SER A 202 -19.87 83.49 17.10
CA SER A 202 -19.34 84.78 16.62
C SER A 202 -20.40 85.88 16.41
N ALA A 203 -21.70 85.55 16.53
CA ALA A 203 -22.78 86.52 16.29
C ALA A 203 -22.87 87.58 17.41
N PHE A 204 -22.63 87.18 18.66
CA PHE A 204 -22.64 88.05 19.84
C PHE A 204 -21.56 87.61 20.85
N ASP A 205 -20.37 88.22 20.79
CA ASP A 205 -19.24 87.94 21.71
C ASP A 205 -19.04 89.04 22.77
N TYR A 206 -19.92 90.05 22.78
CA TYR A 206 -19.96 91.11 23.80
C TYR A 206 -21.39 91.44 24.22
N SER A 207 -21.59 91.61 25.52
CA SER A 207 -22.83 92.12 26.10
C SER A 207 -22.54 93.26 27.07
N GLU A 208 -23.41 94.26 27.04
CA GLU A 208 -23.40 95.35 28.01
C GLU A 208 -24.81 95.57 28.55
N LYS A 209 -24.95 95.95 29.82
CA LYS A 209 -26.24 96.22 30.44
C LYS A 209 -26.18 97.48 31.29
N GLY A 210 -27.32 98.12 31.47
CA GLY A 210 -27.44 99.27 32.34
C GLY A 210 -28.89 99.62 32.65
N SER A 211 -29.08 100.74 33.33
CA SER A 211 -30.39 101.31 33.59
C SER A 211 -30.36 102.82 33.47
N TYR A 212 -31.52 103.41 33.21
CA TYR A 212 -31.71 104.84 33.27
C TYR A 212 -32.95 105.13 34.11
N VAL A 213 -32.77 105.94 35.14
CA VAL A 213 -33.85 106.46 35.99
C VAL A 213 -34.25 107.82 35.45
N LEU A 214 -35.50 107.94 35.00
CA LEU A 214 -36.13 109.24 34.81
C LEU A 214 -36.45 109.81 36.21
N PRO A 215 -35.69 110.82 36.70
CA PRO A 215 -35.78 111.25 38.09
C PRO A 215 -37.09 112.01 38.34
N LEU A 216 -37.47 112.19 39.61
CA LEU A 216 -38.53 113.12 39.96
C LEU A 216 -38.09 114.55 39.56
N ARG A 217 -38.99 115.30 38.93
CA ARG A 217 -38.78 116.75 38.72
C ARG A 217 -39.38 117.50 39.88
N ARG A 218 -38.60 118.39 40.48
CA ARG A 218 -39.08 119.35 41.48
C ARG A 218 -38.90 120.75 40.95
N ASN A 219 -39.87 121.62 41.21
CA ASN A 219 -39.71 123.05 40.96
C ASN A 219 -38.96 123.74 42.12
N PHE A 220 -38.76 125.05 42.00
CA PHE A 220 -38.07 125.86 43.00
C PHE A 220 -38.67 125.73 44.42
N TRP A 221 -39.99 125.55 44.53
CA TRP A 221 -40.70 125.40 45.80
C TRP A 221 -40.72 123.95 46.34
N GLY A 222 -40.03 123.02 45.67
CA GLY A 222 -39.93 121.62 46.08
C GLY A 222 -41.12 120.74 45.70
N THR A 223 -42.11 121.24 44.95
CA THR A 223 -43.27 120.44 44.52
C THR A 223 -42.91 119.55 43.33
N THR A 224 -43.32 118.29 43.38
CA THR A 224 -43.08 117.32 42.31
C THR A 224 -43.93 117.66 41.09
N GLN A 225 -43.30 117.82 39.93
CA GLN A 225 -43.95 118.10 38.66
C GLN A 225 -43.95 116.85 37.77
N PRO A 226 -45.09 116.49 37.18
CA PRO A 226 -45.13 115.39 36.22
C PRO A 226 -44.46 115.78 34.90
N TYR A 227 -44.06 114.77 34.16
CA TYR A 227 -43.57 114.92 32.79
C TYR A 227 -44.75 115.06 31.82
N GLY A 228 -44.96 116.27 31.31
CA GLY A 228 -45.98 116.56 30.29
C GLY A 228 -45.55 116.30 28.84
N SER A 229 -44.27 115.98 28.61
CA SER A 229 -43.74 115.67 27.28
C SER A 229 -42.74 114.51 27.34
N PRO A 230 -42.60 113.73 26.27
CA PRO A 230 -41.64 112.63 26.22
C PRO A 230 -40.22 113.07 26.61
N GLN A 231 -39.54 112.24 27.38
CA GLN A 231 -38.20 112.50 27.89
C GLN A 231 -37.19 111.60 27.19
N THR A 232 -36.34 112.22 26.38
CA THR A 232 -35.33 111.53 25.60
C THR A 232 -33.95 111.68 26.22
N ARG A 233 -33.17 110.60 26.26
CA ARG A 233 -31.82 110.54 26.82
C ARG A 233 -30.92 109.70 25.94
N ASN A 234 -29.67 110.14 25.77
CA ASN A 234 -28.64 109.35 25.11
C ASN A 234 -27.95 108.49 26.16
N VAL A 235 -27.88 107.19 25.89
CA VAL A 235 -27.18 106.21 26.72
C VAL A 235 -25.93 105.80 25.98
N ASN A 236 -24.77 106.04 26.55
CA ASN A 236 -23.49 105.64 25.99
C ASN A 236 -23.10 104.27 26.53
N PHE A 237 -22.55 103.43 25.67
CA PHE A 237 -21.90 102.20 26.08
C PHE A 237 -20.52 102.51 26.66
N ASN A 238 -20.11 101.75 27.68
CA ASN A 238 -18.79 101.84 28.29
C ASN A 238 -17.69 101.44 27.29
N ARG A 239 -18.00 100.52 26.37
CA ARG A 239 -17.13 100.17 25.25
C ARG A 239 -17.92 100.17 23.94
N ARG A 240 -17.29 100.64 22.87
CA ARG A 240 -17.91 100.60 21.55
C ARG A 240 -18.03 99.15 21.08
N PHE A 241 -19.17 98.80 20.49
CA PHE A 241 -19.36 97.59 19.71
C PHE A 241 -18.67 97.74 18.34
N ARG A 242 -18.41 96.63 17.65
CA ARG A 242 -17.86 96.64 16.29
C ARG A 242 -18.90 97.03 15.24
N THR A 243 -20.15 96.64 15.44
CA THR A 243 -21.32 96.99 14.63
C THR A 243 -22.45 97.47 15.55
N ASN A 244 -23.53 98.04 15.00
CA ASN A 244 -24.70 98.40 15.81
C ASN A 244 -25.19 97.16 16.60
N PRO A 245 -25.23 97.21 17.95
CA PRO A 245 -25.72 96.08 18.73
C PRO A 245 -27.24 95.95 18.64
N VAL A 246 -27.76 94.80 19.03
CA VAL A 246 -29.19 94.65 19.32
C VAL A 246 -29.43 95.13 20.74
N VAL A 247 -30.29 96.13 20.92
CA VAL A 247 -30.60 96.71 22.23
C VAL A 247 -32.03 96.38 22.61
N PHE A 248 -32.19 95.74 23.77
CA PHE A 248 -33.48 95.53 24.41
C PHE A 248 -33.57 96.43 25.64
N ALA A 249 -34.69 97.12 25.81
CA ALA A 249 -34.98 97.88 27.01
C ALA A 249 -36.40 97.62 27.50
N GLY A 250 -36.57 97.60 28.82
CA GLY A 250 -37.85 97.37 29.48
C GLY A 250 -38.02 98.30 30.67
N ILE A 251 -39.26 98.71 30.93
CA ILE A 251 -39.60 99.51 32.11
C ILE A 251 -39.57 98.61 33.35
N THR A 252 -38.84 99.00 34.37
CA THR A 252 -38.68 98.25 35.63
C THR A 252 -39.29 98.94 36.85
N LYS A 253 -39.55 100.26 36.75
CA LYS A 253 -40.25 101.03 37.79
C LYS A 253 -41.11 102.09 37.14
N ILE A 254 -42.32 102.29 37.66
CA ILE A 254 -43.22 103.38 37.28
C ILE A 254 -43.75 104.07 38.53
N ASP A 255 -43.88 105.39 38.46
CA ASP A 255 -44.53 106.23 39.45
C ASP A 255 -45.49 107.16 38.69
N LEU A 256 -46.77 106.78 38.73
CA LEU A 256 -47.84 107.40 37.96
C LEU A 256 -48.92 107.93 38.91
N GLY A 257 -49.57 109.02 38.52
CA GLY A 257 -50.70 109.56 39.27
C GLY A 257 -51.89 108.59 39.30
N SER A 258 -52.51 108.43 40.48
CA SER A 258 -53.59 107.47 40.72
C SER A 258 -54.93 107.83 40.06
N ASN A 259 -55.13 109.09 39.66
CA ASN A 259 -56.45 109.62 39.28
C ASN A 259 -56.62 109.81 37.76
N ARG A 260 -55.75 109.21 36.94
CA ARG A 260 -55.74 109.29 35.48
C ARG A 260 -55.42 107.93 34.87
N ASN A 261 -55.66 107.77 33.58
CA ASN A 261 -55.31 106.53 32.90
C ASN A 261 -53.79 106.40 32.75
N ASN A 262 -53.27 105.19 32.98
CA ASN A 262 -51.85 104.88 32.93
C ASN A 262 -51.45 104.38 31.55
N ARG A 263 -50.73 105.21 30.78
CA ARG A 263 -50.25 104.88 29.44
C ARG A 263 -48.79 105.30 29.28
N LEU A 264 -47.91 104.33 29.08
CA LEU A 264 -46.46 104.55 28.95
C LEU A 264 -45.92 103.88 27.69
N LYS A 265 -44.93 104.52 27.08
CA LYS A 265 -44.17 103.99 25.96
C LYS A 265 -42.69 104.16 26.24
N LEU A 266 -41.92 103.10 26.08
CA LEU A 266 -40.47 103.16 26.05
C LEU A 266 -40.03 102.98 24.59
N ILE A 267 -39.21 103.90 24.08
CA ILE A 267 -38.69 103.82 22.72
C ILE A 267 -37.17 103.77 22.79
N VAL A 268 -36.60 102.75 22.16
CA VAL A 268 -35.17 102.65 21.87
C VAL A 268 -34.99 102.92 20.39
N ASP A 269 -34.23 103.96 20.05
CA ASP A 269 -33.91 104.29 18.66
C ASP A 269 -32.49 104.86 18.53
N ARG A 270 -32.09 105.18 17.30
CA ARG A 270 -30.74 105.69 16.97
C ARG A 270 -29.62 104.85 17.59
N ILE A 271 -29.73 103.53 17.46
CA ILE A 271 -28.71 102.60 17.94
C ILE A 271 -27.46 102.76 17.06
N THR A 272 -26.33 103.02 17.71
CA THR A 272 -25.00 103.17 17.12
C THR A 272 -24.03 102.27 17.88
N PRO A 273 -22.79 102.05 17.41
CA PRO A 273 -21.86 101.19 18.13
C PRO A 273 -21.41 101.79 19.48
N THR A 274 -21.61 103.09 19.72
CA THR A 274 -21.20 103.80 20.94
C THR A 274 -22.34 104.06 21.92
N GLY A 275 -23.59 103.85 21.51
CA GLY A 275 -24.75 104.14 22.35
C GLY A 275 -26.06 104.12 21.60
N PHE A 276 -27.13 104.46 22.29
CA PHE A 276 -28.48 104.54 21.73
C PHE A 276 -29.27 105.65 22.42
N ARG A 277 -30.45 105.95 21.86
CA ARG A 277 -31.36 106.94 22.42
C ARG A 277 -32.57 106.25 23.04
N LEU A 278 -32.84 106.61 24.29
CA LEU A 278 -33.92 106.07 25.12
C LEU A 278 -34.95 107.16 25.40
N THR A 279 -36.20 106.94 25.01
CA THR A 279 -37.28 107.89 25.23
C THR A 279 -38.36 107.29 26.11
N PHE A 280 -38.64 107.98 27.22
CA PHE A 280 -39.79 107.72 28.08
C PHE A 280 -40.94 108.61 27.63
N GLY A 281 -42.00 108.01 27.09
CA GLY A 281 -43.21 108.70 26.66
C GLY A 281 -44.42 108.30 27.49
N SER A 282 -45.35 109.23 27.61
CA SER A 282 -46.74 109.00 28.03
C SER A 282 -47.66 109.72 27.06
N TRP A 283 -48.93 109.34 27.00
CA TRP A 283 -49.91 110.01 26.12
C TRP A 283 -51.30 110.10 26.75
N GLY A 284 -52.13 110.99 26.21
CA GLY A 284 -53.42 111.32 26.78
C GLY A 284 -53.26 112.07 28.11
N ASP A 285 -54.00 111.65 29.11
CA ASP A 285 -54.08 112.27 30.43
C ASP A 285 -53.11 111.68 31.48
N THR A 286 -52.18 110.81 31.07
CA THR A 286 -51.25 110.14 31.98
C THR A 286 -50.31 111.12 32.68
N ILE A 287 -50.30 111.06 34.01
CA ILE A 287 -49.41 111.83 34.88
C ILE A 287 -48.23 110.93 35.25
N ASN A 288 -47.06 111.14 34.63
CA ASN A 288 -45.85 110.38 34.90
C ASN A 288 -44.88 111.20 35.76
N TYR A 289 -44.55 110.72 36.96
CA TYR A 289 -43.64 111.40 37.88
C TYR A 289 -42.22 110.84 37.79
N GLN A 290 -42.09 109.52 37.67
CA GLN A 290 -40.81 108.84 37.56
C GLN A 290 -41.00 107.51 36.84
N CYS A 291 -39.98 107.12 36.07
CA CYS A 291 -39.92 105.82 35.42
C CYS A 291 -38.48 105.33 35.42
N THR A 292 -38.25 104.02 35.49
CA THR A 292 -36.92 103.43 35.30
C THR A 292 -37.00 102.43 34.18
N ALA A 293 -35.99 102.44 33.31
CA ALA A 293 -35.81 101.39 32.32
C ALA A 293 -34.46 100.72 32.52
N HIS A 294 -34.44 99.40 32.38
CA HIS A 294 -33.22 98.62 32.26
C HIS A 294 -33.03 98.24 30.80
N TRP A 295 -31.78 98.09 30.39
CA TRP A 295 -31.44 97.72 29.03
C TRP A 295 -30.28 96.73 29.00
N ILE A 296 -30.25 95.94 27.94
CA ILE A 296 -29.15 95.06 27.56
C ILE A 296 -28.86 95.27 26.07
N ALA A 297 -27.58 95.33 25.73
CA ALA A 297 -27.06 95.43 24.39
C ALA A 297 -26.21 94.19 24.09
N LEU A 298 -26.50 93.52 22.98
CA LEU A 298 -25.79 92.34 22.50
C LEU A 298 -25.17 92.65 21.14
N GLY A 299 -23.89 92.39 20.96
CA GLY A 299 -23.21 92.66 19.69
C GLY A 299 -21.83 92.05 19.62
N LYS A 300 -21.07 92.49 18.62
CA LYS A 300 -19.67 92.09 18.45
C LYS A 300 -18.73 93.03 19.22
N LYS A 301 -17.74 92.48 19.92
CA LYS A 301 -16.65 93.19 20.58
C LYS A 301 -15.75 93.82 19.50
N ASN A 302 -15.34 95.05 19.75
CA ASN A 302 -14.32 95.72 18.94
C ASN A 302 -12.91 95.41 19.45
#